data_AF-A0A7U9X574-F1
#
_entry.id   AF-A0A7U9X574-F1
#
_cell.length_a   1.000
_cell.length_b   1.000
_cell.length_c   1.000
_cell.angle_alpha   90.00
_cell.angle_beta   90.00
_cell.angle_gamma   90.00
#
_symmetry.space_group_name_H-M   'P 1'
#
loop_
_entity.id
_entity.type
_entity.pdbx_description
1 polymer ?
#
loop_
_entity_poly.entity_id
_entity_poly.type
_entity_poly.pdbx_seq_one_letter_code
_entity_poly.pdbx_strand_id
1 'polypeptide(L)'
;MYEYVKKSEYAPVKNELEKIIKCVQNEMWEKYGLTFQFQLIGSGKRHLVTRIRGGNSGYDFDYNLIIQRWGNMQYNAETVKQSFIAAFKNALRGMRYSAPKESTAAITIQVMEKRKSEMPLADTHLTLPTKRIV
;
A
#
# COMPACT_ATOMS: atom_id res chain seq x y z
N MET A 1 -22.40 4.48 14.71
CA MET A 1 -22.11 5.91 14.47
C MET A 1 -20.68 6.03 13.97
N TYR A 2 -20.43 6.76 12.87
CA TYR A 2 -19.08 7.02 12.37
C TYR A 2 -18.59 8.40 12.84
N GLU A 3 -17.28 8.54 13.03
CA GLU A 3 -16.64 9.83 13.33
C GLU A 3 -15.46 10.09 12.40
N TYR A 4 -15.21 11.36 12.09
CA TYR A 4 -14.03 11.77 11.32
C TYR A 4 -12.77 11.69 12.20
N VAL A 5 -11.69 11.21 11.59
CA VAL A 5 -10.40 11.09 12.26
C VAL A 5 -9.55 12.32 11.94
N LYS A 6 -8.92 12.90 12.95
CA LYS A 6 -8.00 14.02 12.74
C LYS A 6 -6.78 13.56 11.96
N LYS A 7 -6.29 14.41 11.04
CA LYS A 7 -5.09 14.14 10.24
C LYS A 7 -3.88 13.76 11.08
N SER A 8 -3.70 14.39 12.24
CA SER A 8 -2.62 14.10 13.17
C SER A 8 -2.60 12.65 13.67
N GLU A 9 -3.76 11.99 13.73
CA GLU A 9 -3.86 10.60 14.21
C GLU A 9 -3.38 9.60 13.16
N TYR A 10 -3.81 9.76 11.90
CA TYR A 10 -3.45 8.80 10.84
C TYR A 10 -2.19 9.17 10.05
N ALA A 11 -1.72 10.42 10.11
CA ALA A 11 -0.55 10.88 9.36
C ALA A 11 0.74 10.09 9.67
N PRO A 12 1.05 9.69 10.92
CA PRO A 12 2.23 8.86 11.18
C PRO A 12 2.21 7.53 10.43
N VAL A 13 1.05 6.85 10.43
CA VAL A 13 0.85 5.57 9.72
C VAL A 13 0.98 5.77 8.21
N LYS A 14 0.36 6.83 7.67
CA LYS A 14 0.48 7.21 6.27
C LYS A 14 1.95 7.43 5.87
N ASN A 15 2.70 8.19 6.68
CA ASN A 15 4.10 8.50 6.39
C ASN A 15 4.99 7.25 6.42
N GLU A 16 4.69 6.28 7.30
CA GLU A 16 5.37 4.98 7.33
C GLU A 16 5.08 4.17 6.05
N LEU A 17 3.81 4.13 5.62
CA LEU A 17 3.40 3.49 4.36
C LEU A 17 4.11 4.10 3.15
N GLU A 18 4.18 5.43 3.03
CA GLU A 18 4.87 6.09 1.92
C GLU A 18 6.38 5.83 1.94
N LYS A 19 7.01 5.66 3.11
CA LYS A 19 8.41 5.22 3.20
C LYS A 19 8.60 3.79 2.67
N ILE A 20 7.69 2.87 3.00
CA ILE A 20 7.71 1.51 2.47
C ILE A 20 7.58 1.52 0.94
N ILE A 21 6.65 2.31 0.40
CA ILE A 21 6.48 2.43 -1.06
C ILE A 21 7.76 2.97 -1.72
N LYS A 22 8.45 3.94 -1.10
CA LYS A 22 9.74 4.45 -1.60
C LYS A 22 10.85 3.40 -1.57
N CYS A 23 10.90 2.55 -0.53
CA CYS A 23 11.82 1.41 -0.52
C CYS A 23 11.55 0.45 -1.69
N VAL A 24 10.27 0.19 -1.97
CA VAL A 24 9.86 -0.61 -3.14
C VAL A 24 10.25 0.06 -4.45
N GLN A 25 10.14 1.40 -4.58
CA GLN A 25 10.62 2.11 -5.77
C GLN A 25 12.10 1.86 -6.03
N ASN A 26 12.94 1.93 -4.99
CA ASN A 26 14.38 1.70 -5.12
C ASN A 26 14.67 0.26 -5.55
N GLU A 27 14.04 -0.73 -4.91
CA GLU A 27 14.24 -2.13 -5.27
C GLU A 27 13.78 -2.45 -6.70
N MET A 28 12.64 -1.89 -7.12
CA MET A 28 12.12 -2.07 -8.48
C MET A 28 13.04 -1.46 -9.54
N TRP A 29 13.65 -0.31 -9.24
CA TRP A 29 14.65 0.31 -10.09
C TRP A 29 15.93 -0.53 -10.18
N GLU A 30 16.49 -0.91 -9.04
CA GLU A 30 17.78 -1.63 -8.97
C GLU A 30 17.71 -3.01 -9.63
N LYS A 31 16.63 -3.76 -9.42
CA LYS A 31 16.50 -5.13 -9.94
C LYS A 31 15.98 -5.21 -11.37
N TYR A 32 15.08 -4.30 -11.74
CA TYR A 32 14.30 -4.44 -12.97
C TYR A 32 14.42 -3.23 -13.91
N GLY A 33 15.02 -2.11 -13.46
CA GLY A 33 15.01 -0.84 -14.18
C GLY A 33 13.61 -0.23 -14.29
N LEU A 34 12.65 -0.71 -13.50
CA LEU A 34 11.24 -0.29 -13.53
C LEU A 34 11.04 0.90 -12.59
N THR A 35 10.40 1.96 -13.08
CA THR A 35 10.05 3.13 -12.26
C THR A 35 8.55 3.35 -12.25
N PHE A 36 8.00 3.73 -11.11
CA PHE A 36 6.58 4.05 -10.96
C PHE A 36 6.38 5.25 -10.05
N GLN A 37 5.25 5.95 -10.20
CA GLN A 37 4.75 6.94 -9.26
C GLN A 37 3.65 6.32 -8.39
N PHE A 38 3.38 6.89 -7.22
CA PHE A 38 2.25 6.46 -6.40
C PHE A 38 1.37 7.66 -6.03
N GLN A 39 0.06 7.43 -5.99
CA GLN A 39 -0.92 8.45 -5.63
C GLN A 39 -1.92 7.90 -4.63
N LEU A 40 -2.02 8.54 -3.46
CA LEU A 40 -3.11 8.27 -2.52
C LEU A 40 -4.44 8.68 -3.17
N ILE A 41 -5.39 7.77 -3.19
CA ILE A 41 -6.76 7.96 -3.69
C ILE A 41 -7.76 7.72 -2.55
N GLY A 42 -9.06 7.72 -2.87
CA GLY A 42 -10.10 7.42 -1.88
C GLY A 42 -10.23 8.46 -0.76
N SER A 43 -10.68 7.98 0.40
CA SER A 43 -10.98 8.78 1.61
C SER A 43 -9.73 9.47 2.16
N GLY A 44 -8.58 8.81 2.12
CA GLY A 44 -7.29 9.37 2.54
C GLY A 44 -6.86 10.60 1.74
N LYS A 45 -7.14 10.64 0.43
CA LYS A 45 -6.86 11.83 -0.41
C LYS A 45 -7.75 13.02 -0.04
N ARG A 46 -9.02 12.76 0.29
CA ARG A 46 -10.02 13.79 0.59
C ARG A 46 -9.98 14.27 2.04
N HIS A 47 -9.08 13.74 2.86
CA HIS A 47 -9.10 13.90 4.32
C HIS A 47 -10.44 13.48 4.95
N LEU A 48 -11.18 12.58 4.31
CA LEU A 48 -12.47 12.06 4.75
C LEU A 48 -12.30 10.68 5.39
N VAL A 49 -11.25 10.51 6.19
CA VAL A 49 -11.00 9.26 6.92
C VAL A 49 -11.99 9.18 8.07
N THR A 50 -12.83 8.16 8.07
CA THR A 50 -13.83 7.91 9.11
C THR A 50 -13.49 6.63 9.86
N ARG A 51 -13.90 6.54 11.13
CA ARG A 51 -13.87 5.29 11.91
C ARG A 51 -15.22 5.06 12.59
N ILE A 52 -15.52 3.80 12.92
CA ILE A 52 -16.67 3.49 13.77
C ILE A 52 -16.37 4.01 15.18
N ARG A 53 -17.25 4.83 15.75
CA ARG A 53 -17.11 5.36 17.11
C ARG A 53 -17.17 4.21 18.12
N GLY A 54 -16.10 4.00 18.88
CA GLY A 54 -15.95 2.83 19.78
C GLY A 54 -15.69 1.51 19.05
N GLY A 55 -15.49 1.56 17.74
CA GLY A 55 -15.12 0.41 16.92
C GLY A 55 -13.61 0.21 16.86
N ASN A 56 -13.24 -1.00 16.43
CA ASN A 56 -11.87 -1.49 16.39
C ASN A 56 -11.23 -1.39 14.99
N SER A 57 -11.84 -0.62 14.10
CA SER A 57 -11.43 -0.50 12.69
C SER A 57 -10.30 0.50 12.54
N GLY A 58 -9.21 0.07 11.90
CA GLY A 58 -8.07 0.90 11.51
C GLY A 58 -8.39 1.88 10.38
N TYR A 59 -7.35 2.52 9.84
CA TYR A 59 -7.47 3.45 8.72
C TYR A 59 -7.32 2.73 7.37
N ASP A 60 -8.19 3.03 6.41
CA ASP A 60 -8.07 2.54 5.04
C ASP A 60 -7.28 3.52 4.17
N PHE A 61 -6.20 3.05 3.56
CA PHE A 61 -5.41 3.82 2.59
C PHE A 61 -5.36 3.13 1.22
N ASP A 62 -5.90 3.82 0.21
CA ASP A 62 -5.87 3.34 -1.17
C ASP A 62 -4.80 4.10 -1.97
N TYR A 63 -3.90 3.37 -2.62
CA TYR A 63 -2.87 3.94 -3.48
C TYR A 63 -2.97 3.36 -4.89
N ASN A 64 -2.85 4.23 -5.89
CA ASN A 64 -2.57 3.83 -7.27
C ASN A 64 -1.07 3.82 -7.51
N LEU A 65 -0.54 2.73 -8.09
CA LEU A 65 0.85 2.61 -8.51
C LEU A 65 0.96 2.75 -10.03
N ILE A 66 1.46 3.87 -10.52
CA ILE A 66 1.44 4.25 -11.94
C ILE A 66 2.83 4.03 -12.54
N ILE A 67 3.01 2.95 -13.30
CA ILE A 67 4.28 2.62 -13.96
C ILE A 67 4.61 3.69 -15.01
N GLN A 68 5.80 4.27 -14.91
CA GLN A 68 6.32 5.27 -15.84
C GLN A 68 7.29 4.65 -16.85
N ARG A 69 8.06 3.65 -16.42
CA ARG A 69 9.05 2.95 -17.25
C ARG A 69 9.10 1.49 -16.87
N TRP A 70 9.06 0.61 -17.87
CA TRP A 70 9.04 -0.85 -17.70
C TRP A 70 10.41 -1.49 -17.47
N GLY A 71 11.49 -0.76 -17.76
CA GLY A 71 12.85 -1.27 -17.63
C GLY A 71 13.07 -2.49 -18.52
N ASN A 72 13.62 -3.56 -17.94
CA ASN A 72 13.93 -4.81 -18.62
C ASN A 72 12.78 -5.82 -18.56
N MET A 73 11.63 -5.45 -17.97
CA MET A 73 10.49 -6.35 -17.83
C MET A 73 9.70 -6.40 -19.13
N GLN A 74 9.47 -7.60 -19.64
CA GLN A 74 8.47 -7.81 -20.69
C GLN A 74 7.09 -7.44 -20.13
N TYR A 75 6.21 -6.94 -21.01
CA TYR A 75 4.86 -6.48 -20.67
C TYR A 75 3.94 -7.65 -20.29
N ASN A 76 4.22 -8.29 -19.14
CA ASN A 76 3.44 -9.36 -18.55
C ASN A 76 2.95 -8.89 -17.17
N ALA A 77 1.64 -8.69 -17.06
CA ALA A 77 0.98 -8.21 -15.85
C ALA A 77 1.25 -9.12 -14.63
N GLU A 78 1.36 -10.43 -14.82
CA GLU A 78 1.63 -11.38 -13.74
C GLU A 78 3.06 -11.23 -13.21
N THR A 79 4.05 -11.19 -14.12
CA THR A 79 5.46 -10.98 -13.75
C THR A 79 5.67 -9.66 -13.02
N VAL A 80 4.99 -8.61 -13.47
CA VAL A 80 5.04 -7.27 -12.86
C VAL A 80 4.47 -7.34 -11.45
N LYS A 81 3.26 -7.92 -11.29
CA LYS A 81 2.62 -8.09 -9.98
C LYS A 81 3.47 -8.90 -9.02
N GLN A 82 4.04 -10.02 -9.45
CA GLN A 82 4.93 -10.86 -8.64
C GLN A 82 6.20 -10.11 -8.21
N SER A 83 6.74 -9.26 -9.08
CA SER A 83 7.91 -8.42 -8.75
C SER A 83 7.58 -7.38 -7.68
N PHE A 84 6.40 -6.74 -7.77
CA PHE A 84 5.91 -5.88 -6.69
C PHE A 84 5.70 -6.66 -5.38
N ILE A 85 5.10 -7.85 -5.40
CA ILE A 85 4.92 -8.69 -4.20
C ILE A 85 6.27 -9.00 -3.56
N ALA A 86 7.27 -9.39 -4.35
CA ALA A 86 8.61 -9.69 -3.86
C ALA A 86 9.26 -8.45 -3.23
N ALA A 87 9.17 -7.29 -3.89
CA ALA A 87 9.72 -6.04 -3.38
C ALA A 87 9.02 -5.58 -2.09
N PHE A 88 7.68 -5.68 -2.01
CA PHE A 88 6.95 -5.41 -0.77
C PHE A 88 7.35 -6.38 0.34
N LYS A 89 7.49 -7.67 0.05
CA LYS A 89 7.93 -8.66 1.04
C LYS A 89 9.31 -8.32 1.61
N ASN A 90 10.23 -7.84 0.78
CA ASN A 90 11.55 -7.40 1.21
C ASN A 90 11.50 -6.11 2.02
N ALA A 91 10.76 -5.10 1.54
CA ALA A 91 10.61 -3.82 2.23
C ALA A 91 9.95 -3.95 3.61
N LEU A 92 9.05 -4.93 3.78
CA LEU A 92 8.33 -5.17 5.03
C LEU A 92 9.09 -6.07 6.02
N ARG A 93 10.25 -6.62 5.64
CA ARG A 93 11.00 -7.56 6.48
C ARG A 93 11.42 -6.89 7.80
N GLY A 94 11.01 -7.49 8.92
CA GLY A 94 11.30 -6.97 10.27
C GLY A 94 10.37 -5.84 10.72
N MET A 95 9.38 -5.47 9.91
CA MET A 95 8.33 -4.51 10.28
C MET A 95 7.12 -5.23 10.90
N ARG A 96 6.20 -4.44 11.46
CA ARG A 96 4.96 -4.91 12.11
C ARG A 96 3.79 -5.17 11.13
N TYR A 97 4.08 -5.19 9.83
CA TYR A 97 3.08 -5.35 8.79
C TYR A 97 2.90 -6.83 8.46
N SER A 98 1.70 -7.20 8.02
CA SER A 98 1.44 -8.50 7.46
C SER A 98 2.20 -8.71 6.16
N ALA A 99 2.38 -9.98 5.77
CA ALA A 99 2.88 -10.31 4.45
C ALA A 99 1.93 -9.74 3.38
N PRO A 100 2.46 -9.23 2.25
CA PRO A 100 1.63 -8.70 1.18
C PRO A 100 0.73 -9.80 0.63
N LYS A 101 -0.58 -9.54 0.63
CA LYS A 101 -1.59 -10.41 0.05
C LYS A 101 -1.93 -9.91 -1.33
N GLU A 102 -2.14 -10.82 -2.26
CA GLU A 102 -2.58 -10.46 -3.60
C GLU A 102 -4.06 -10.73 -3.82
N SER A 103 -4.71 -9.84 -4.56
CA SER A 103 -6.04 -10.05 -5.14
C SER A 103 -5.97 -9.83 -6.65
N THR A 104 -7.08 -10.01 -7.36
CA THR A 104 -7.16 -9.80 -8.82
C THR A 104 -6.80 -8.36 -9.23
N ALA A 105 -7.05 -7.37 -8.37
CA ALA A 105 -6.91 -5.94 -8.69
C ALA A 105 -5.85 -5.21 -7.87
N ALA A 106 -5.49 -5.70 -6.68
CA ALA A 106 -4.65 -4.98 -5.74
C ALA A 106 -3.72 -5.90 -4.93
N ILE A 107 -2.65 -5.30 -4.42
CA ILE A 107 -1.79 -5.83 -3.37
C ILE A 107 -2.26 -5.20 -2.05
N THR A 108 -2.50 -6.02 -1.02
CA THR A 108 -2.99 -5.54 0.28
C THR A 108 -1.95 -5.82 1.36
N ILE A 109 -1.66 -4.82 2.19
CA ILE A 109 -0.84 -4.95 3.40
C ILE A 109 -1.62 -4.41 4.60
N GLN A 110 -1.46 -5.01 5.77
CA GLN A 110 -2.18 -4.66 6.99
C GLN A 110 -1.18 -4.45 8.13
N VAL A 111 -1.36 -3.43 8.97
CA VAL A 111 -0.53 -3.22 10.16
C VAL A 111 -1.33 -3.52 11.42
N MET A 112 -0.79 -4.35 12.32
CA MET A 112 -1.42 -4.72 13.59
C MET A 112 -0.80 -3.96 14.77
N GLU A 113 -1.59 -3.64 15.79
CA GLU A 113 -1.05 -3.08 17.04
C GLU A 113 -0.41 -4.15 17.92
N LYS A 114 0.82 -3.90 18.43
CA LYS A 114 1.58 -4.88 19.23
C LYS A 114 0.93 -5.26 20.57
N ARG A 115 0.00 -4.46 21.11
CA ARG A 115 -0.56 -4.66 22.47
C ARG A 115 -1.90 -5.37 22.49
N LYS A 116 -2.57 -5.52 21.36
CA LYS A 116 -3.82 -6.26 21.18
C LYS A 116 -3.69 -7.02 19.86
N SER A 117 -3.37 -8.30 19.93
CA SER A 117 -3.15 -9.21 18.79
C SER A 117 -4.38 -9.45 17.91
N GLU A 118 -5.42 -8.61 17.98
CA GLU A 118 -6.71 -8.83 17.32
C GLU A 118 -7.15 -7.65 16.43
N MET A 119 -6.39 -6.55 16.34
CA MET A 119 -6.88 -5.32 15.70
C MET A 119 -5.89 -4.67 14.71
N PRO A 120 -6.29 -4.47 13.43
CA PRO A 120 -5.50 -3.72 12.46
C PRO A 120 -5.57 -2.21 12.75
N LEU A 121 -4.41 -1.56 12.81
CA LEU A 121 -4.24 -0.11 12.89
C LEU A 121 -4.53 0.57 11.55
N ALA A 122 -4.24 -0.11 10.45
CA ALA A 122 -4.56 0.33 9.10
C ALA A 122 -4.55 -0.85 8.12
N ASP A 123 -5.44 -0.76 7.15
CA ASP A 123 -5.50 -1.62 5.98
C ASP A 123 -5.14 -0.77 4.76
N THR A 124 -4.24 -1.28 3.91
CA THR A 124 -3.74 -0.52 2.76
C THR A 124 -3.89 -1.34 1.50
N HIS A 125 -4.60 -0.77 0.53
CA HIS A 125 -4.80 -1.33 -0.79
C HIS A 125 -3.92 -0.60 -1.81
N LEU A 126 -3.00 -1.32 -2.42
CA LEU A 126 -2.08 -0.86 -3.45
C LEU A 126 -2.56 -1.42 -4.79
N THR A 127 -3.24 -0.59 -5.56
CA THR A 127 -3.79 -0.96 -6.86
C THR A 127 -2.74 -0.75 -7.94
N LEU A 128 -2.36 -1.84 -8.61
CA LEU A 128 -1.66 -1.78 -9.88
C LEU A 128 -2.69 -1.56 -10.99
N PRO A 129 -2.42 -0.74 -12.02
CA PRO A 129 -3.29 -0.63 -13.18
C PRO A 129 -3.33 -1.99 -13.88
N THR A 130 -4.36 -2.78 -13.56
CA THR A 130 -4.54 -4.14 -14.08
C THR A 130 -5.37 -4.16 -15.35
N LYS A 131 -5.96 -3.03 -15.77
CA LYS A 131 -6.65 -2.87 -17.06
C LYS A 131 -6.61 -1.42 -17.55
N ARG A 132 -5.76 -1.18 -18.55
CA ARG A 132 -5.74 -0.10 -19.56
C ARG A 132 -4.32 0.41 -19.73
N ILE A 133 -3.56 -0.35 -20.51
CA ILE A 133 -2.51 0.20 -21.33
C ILE A 133 -3.09 -0.01 -22.73
N VAL A 134 -3.80 1.02 -23.18
CA VAL A 134 -4.09 1.24 -24.59
C VAL A 134 -2.81 1.71 -25.26
#